data_AF-A0A2V6SE63-F1
#
_entry.id   AF-A0A2V6SE63-F1
#
_cell.length_a   1.000
_cell.length_b   1.000
_cell.length_c   1.000
_cell.angle_alpha   90.00
_cell.angle_beta   90.00
_cell.angle_gamma   90.00
#
_symmetry.space_group_name_H-M   'P 1'
#
loop_
_entity.id
_entity.type
_entity.pdbx_description
1 polymer ?
#
loop_
_entity_poly.entity_id
_entity_poly.type
_entity_poly.pdbx_seq_one_letter_code
_entity_poly.pdbx_strand_id
1 'polypeptide(L)' 'MTKSFVHWTMGAALAGLLAAGCGTATGAAVGAGAGAAVGAGTGYGAGKGALIGTGVGAAAGAIYDFTHK' A
#
# COMPACT_ATOMS: atom_id res chain seq x y z
N MET A 1 -13.62 27.61 -21.00
CA MET A 1 -12.95 26.36 -21.46
C MET A 1 -12.10 25.67 -20.38
N THR A 2 -11.60 26.37 -19.36
CA THR A 2 -10.74 25.81 -18.29
C THR A 2 -11.45 24.93 -17.26
N LYS A 3 -12.75 25.14 -16.97
CA LYS A 3 -13.48 24.39 -15.93
C LYS A 3 -13.62 22.88 -16.20
N SER A 4 -13.76 22.47 -17.45
CA SER A 4 -13.90 21.04 -17.81
C SER A 4 -12.57 20.29 -17.72
N PHE A 5 -11.47 20.97 -18.04
CA PHE A 5 -10.12 20.39 -18.00
C PHE A 5 -9.67 20.15 -16.56
N VAL A 6 -9.99 21.08 -15.64
CA VAL A 6 -9.69 20.95 -14.20
C VAL A 6 -10.47 19.78 -13.57
N HIS A 7 -11.72 19.53 -13.96
CA HIS A 7 -12.46 18.36 -13.49
C HIS A 7 -11.82 17.05 -13.94
N TRP A 8 -11.29 17.01 -15.17
CA TRP A 8 -10.66 15.83 -15.74
C TRP A 8 -9.32 15.50 -15.06
N THR A 9 -8.50 16.53 -14.83
CA THR A 9 -7.22 16.35 -14.11
C THR A 9 -7.44 15.99 -12.64
N MET A 10 -8.44 16.57 -11.98
CA MET A 10 -8.78 16.23 -10.60
C MET A 10 -9.33 14.80 -10.50
N GLY A 11 -10.18 14.38 -11.45
CA GLY A 11 -10.69 13.01 -11.52
C GLY A 11 -9.60 11.97 -11.77
N ALA A 12 -8.66 12.27 -12.68
CA ALA A 12 -7.51 11.41 -12.94
C ALA A 12 -6.55 11.33 -11.74
N ALA A 13 -6.33 12.45 -11.03
CA ALA A 13 -5.51 12.48 -9.82
C ALA A 13 -6.13 11.65 -8.69
N LEU A 14 -7.45 11.73 -8.50
CA LEU A 14 -8.19 10.91 -7.52
C LEU A 14 -8.14 9.43 -7.88
N ALA A 15 -8.30 9.06 -9.15
CA ALA A 15 -8.19 7.68 -9.61
C ALA A 15 -6.77 7.11 -9.39
N GLY A 16 -5.74 7.90 -9.67
CA GLY A 16 -4.35 7.54 -9.37
C GLY A 16 -4.07 7.40 -7.88
N LEU A 17 -4.71 8.22 -7.03
CA LEU A 17 -4.62 8.10 -5.57
C LEU A 17 -5.32 6.84 -5.06
N LEU A 18 -6.46 6.46 -5.64
CA LEU A 18 -7.16 5.22 -5.30
C LEU A 18 -6.39 3.97 -5.75
N ALA A 19 -5.78 4.01 -6.94
CA ALA A 19 -4.92 2.93 -7.43
C ALA A 19 -3.73 2.73 -6.48
N ALA A 20 -2.99 3.80 -6.18
CA ALA A 20 -1.89 3.81 -5.21
C ALA A 20 -2.30 3.35 -3.80
N GLY A 21 -3.53 3.69 -3.41
CA GLY A 21 -4.14 3.22 -2.17
C GLY A 21 -4.38 1.70 -2.17
N CYS A 22 -4.75 1.10 -3.30
CA CYS A 22 -4.99 -0.34 -3.43
C CYS A 22 -3.69 -1.15 -3.29
N GLY A 23 -2.61 -0.70 -3.96
CA GLY A 23 -1.28 -1.31 -3.83
C GLY A 23 -0.74 -1.21 -2.40
N THR A 24 -0.83 -0.03 -1.79
CA THR A 24 -0.42 0.19 -0.38
C THR A 24 -1.24 -0.63 0.60
N ALA A 25 -2.57 -0.64 0.48
CA ALA A 25 -3.45 -1.37 1.39
C ALA A 25 -3.29 -2.89 1.26
N THR A 26 -3.20 -3.39 0.03
CA THR A 26 -2.95 -4.82 -0.24
C THR A 26 -1.58 -5.22 0.26
N GLY A 27 -0.55 -4.43 -0.05
CA GLY A 27 0.80 -4.65 0.42
C GLY A 27 0.88 -4.66 1.94
N ALA A 28 0.24 -3.69 2.61
CA ALA A 28 0.16 -3.63 4.07
C ALA A 28 -0.52 -4.88 4.66
N ALA A 29 -1.63 -5.34 4.05
CA ALA A 29 -2.37 -6.51 4.52
C ALA A 29 -1.57 -7.82 4.37
N VAL A 30 -0.97 -8.05 3.20
CA VAL A 30 -0.11 -9.22 2.94
C VAL A 30 1.13 -9.18 3.84
N GLY A 31 1.74 -8.00 3.95
CA GLY A 31 2.88 -7.75 4.83
C GLY A 31 2.54 -8.01 6.29
N ALA A 32 1.37 -7.58 6.78
CA ALA A 32 0.90 -7.86 8.13
C ALA A 32 0.80 -9.36 8.39
N GLY A 33 0.16 -10.10 7.49
CA GLY A 33 -0.06 -11.54 7.63
C GLY A 33 1.25 -12.33 7.62
N ALA A 34 2.11 -12.06 6.63
CA ALA A 34 3.41 -12.71 6.52
C ALA A 34 4.33 -12.35 7.68
N GLY A 35 4.38 -11.05 8.05
CA GLY A 35 5.16 -10.56 9.17
C GLY A 35 4.70 -11.14 10.50
N ALA A 36 3.39 -11.29 10.71
CA ALA A 36 2.83 -11.94 11.89
C ALA A 36 3.25 -13.41 11.98
N ALA A 37 3.21 -14.15 10.86
CA ALA A 37 3.62 -15.55 10.81
C ALA A 37 5.11 -15.73 11.13
N VAL A 38 5.98 -14.88 10.55
CA VAL A 38 7.42 -14.89 10.84
C VAL A 38 7.69 -14.48 12.30
N GLY A 39 7.02 -13.45 12.79
CA GLY A 39 7.14 -13.00 14.19
C GLY A 39 6.69 -14.06 15.20
N ALA A 40 5.67 -14.85 14.86
CA ALA A 40 5.24 -15.99 15.67
C ALA A 40 6.25 -17.14 15.61
N GLY A 41 6.76 -17.50 14.43
CA GLY A 41 7.70 -18.61 14.25
C GLY A 41 9.11 -18.37 14.80
N THR A 42 9.53 -17.10 14.92
CA THR A 42 10.88 -16.72 15.40
C THR A 42 10.91 -16.34 16.89
N GLY A 43 9.77 -16.32 17.58
CA GLY A 43 9.68 -15.89 18.97
C GLY A 43 9.76 -14.38 19.20
N TYR A 44 9.85 -13.56 18.14
CA TYR A 44 9.84 -12.09 18.23
C TYR A 44 8.46 -11.48 18.51
N GLY A 45 7.41 -12.31 18.44
CA GLY A 45 6.04 -11.94 18.71
C GLY A 45 5.29 -11.54 17.44
N ALA A 46 4.10 -12.12 17.26
CA ALA A 46 3.26 -11.90 16.08
C ALA A 46 2.94 -10.41 15.86
N GLY A 47 2.72 -9.63 16.93
CA GLY A 47 2.40 -8.21 16.82
C GLY A 47 3.55 -7.34 16.29
N LYS A 48 4.80 -7.61 16.72
CA LYS A 48 5.96 -6.87 16.20
C LYS A 48 6.24 -7.25 14.75
N GLY A 49 6.16 -8.54 14.45
CA GLY A 49 6.30 -9.04 13.08
C GLY A 49 5.23 -8.47 12.15
N ALA A 50 3.97 -8.41 12.60
CA ALA A 50 2.88 -7.80 11.84
C ALA A 50 3.13 -6.32 11.56
N LEU A 51 3.57 -5.54 12.55
CA LEU A 51 3.86 -4.11 12.38
C LEU A 51 4.99 -3.88 11.37
N ILE A 52 6.10 -4.60 11.49
CA ILE A 52 7.20 -4.47 10.53
C ILE A 52 6.75 -4.92 9.14
N GLY A 53 6.02 -6.03 9.07
CA GLY A 53 5.43 -6.54 7.84
C GLY A 53 4.48 -5.56 7.17
N THR A 54 3.59 -4.90 7.93
CA THR A 54 2.70 -3.85 7.39
C THR A 54 3.49 -2.71 6.77
N GLY A 55 4.57 -2.26 7.43
CA GLY A 55 5.39 -1.15 6.93
C GLY A 55 6.12 -1.49 5.64
N VAL A 56 6.77 -2.65 5.58
CA VAL A 56 7.48 -3.12 4.38
C VAL A 56 6.50 -3.39 3.25
N GLY A 57 5.38 -4.04 3.55
CA GLY A 57 4.33 -4.34 2.59
C GLY A 57 3.67 -3.09 2.02
N ALA A 58 3.37 -2.10 2.86
CA ALA A 58 2.84 -0.80 2.42
C ALA A 58 3.83 -0.06 1.51
N ALA A 59 5.12 -0.02 1.87
CA ALA A 59 6.15 0.62 1.08
C ALA A 59 6.34 -0.09 -0.28
N ALA A 60 6.38 -1.42 -0.30
CA ALA A 60 6.45 -2.20 -1.52
C ALA A 60 5.22 -1.98 -2.42
N GLY A 61 4.03 -1.94 -1.82
CA GLY A 61 2.78 -1.62 -2.51
C GLY A 61 2.78 -0.23 -3.14
N ALA A 62 3.30 0.78 -2.43
CA ALA A 62 3.45 2.12 -2.96
C ALA A 62 4.46 2.16 -4.13
N ILE A 63 5.63 1.54 -3.98
CA ILE A 63 6.65 1.47 -5.04
C ILE A 63 6.12 0.75 -6.28
N TYR A 64 5.36 -0.33 -6.10
CA TYR A 64 4.76 -1.09 -7.19
C TYR A 64 3.83 -0.20 -8.02
N ASP A 65 2.97 0.57 -7.36
CA ASP A 65 2.05 1.50 -8.01
C ASP A 65 2.74 2.68 -8.72
N PHE A 66 3.90 3.10 -8.19
CA PHE A 66 4.73 4.10 -8.88
C PHE A 66 5.44 3.52 -10.11
N THR A 67 5.85 2.25 -10.06
CA THR A 67 6.70 1.63 -11.08
C THR A 67 5.90 0.95 -12.20
N HIS A 68 4.66 0.53 -11.93
CA HIS A 68 3.81 -0.23 -12.86
C HIS A 68 2.51 0.51 -13.22
N LYS A 69 2.64 1.81 -13.56
CA LYS A 69 1.53 2.61 -14.11
C LYS A 69 1.05 2.11 -15.46
#